data_AF-A0A2A2KAI0-F1
#
_entry.id   AF-A0A2A2KAI0-F1
#
_cell.length_a   1.000
_cell.length_b   1.000
_cell.length_c   1.000
_cell.angle_alpha   90.00
_cell.angle_beta   90.00
_cell.angle_gamma   90.00
#
_symmetry.space_group_name_H-M   'P 1'
#
loop_
_entity.id
_entity.type
_entity.pdbx_description
1 polymer ?
#
loop_
_entity_poly.entity_id
_entity_poly.type
_entity_poly.pdbx_seq_one_letter_code
_entity_poly.pdbx_strand_id
1 'polypeptide(L)'
;MSSTIKLNSGHEMPILGLGTYLTKSQQMDEVLPEAIKTGYKLIDTAFAYGNQEGIGMTIGKLIEEGKIKRDNLFIETKIWNTMHTYERAKEAINENLRQLNLPYVDLMLIHYPMAVKPGDAMFPLDDYGKVIEGDGHFTEVWRALEDAVAEGKVKSIGISNFNHKQIERLLAIAKIKPAVNQIEMHPYLQQQKLREFCKEKNIAITAYG
;
A
#
# COMPACT_ATOMS: atom_id res chain seq x y z
N MET A 1 5.77 11.23 21.49
CA MET A 1 5.09 10.03 21.01
C MET A 1 4.60 10.31 19.60
N SER A 2 4.77 9.39 18.65
CA SER A 2 4.13 9.54 17.33
C SER A 2 2.63 9.29 17.50
N SER A 3 1.79 10.24 17.12
CA SER A 3 0.34 10.11 17.20
C SER A 3 -0.15 9.01 16.27
N THR A 4 -1.08 8.17 16.74
CA THR A 4 -1.69 7.10 15.94
C THR A 4 -3.20 7.29 15.84
N ILE A 5 -3.78 6.62 14.85
CA ILE A 5 -5.23 6.38 14.75
C ILE A 5 -5.49 4.88 14.78
N LYS A 6 -6.64 4.50 15.34
CA LYS A 6 -7.12 3.13 15.28
C LYS A 6 -7.88 2.89 13.98
N LEU A 7 -7.40 1.95 13.18
CA LEU A 7 -8.05 1.49 11.96
C LEU A 7 -9.26 0.61 12.28
N ASN A 8 -10.17 0.46 11.31
CA ASN A 8 -11.32 -0.45 11.45
C ASN A 8 -10.92 -1.93 11.54
N SER A 9 -9.69 -2.28 11.14
CA SER A 9 -9.06 -3.59 11.34
C SER A 9 -8.63 -3.84 12.79
N GLY A 10 -8.70 -2.82 13.65
CA GLY A 10 -8.27 -2.88 15.06
C GLY A 10 -6.81 -2.53 15.30
N HIS A 11 -6.00 -2.40 14.24
CA HIS A 11 -4.59 -2.01 14.32
C HIS A 11 -4.40 -0.49 14.44
N GLU A 12 -3.31 -0.08 15.06
CA GLU A 12 -2.90 1.33 15.16
C GLU A 12 -2.02 1.72 13.97
N MET A 13 -2.29 2.88 13.37
CA MET A 13 -1.54 3.45 12.24
C MET A 13 -0.98 4.82 12.62
N PRO A 14 0.33 5.10 12.44
CA PRO A 14 0.87 6.44 12.62
C PRO A 14 0.21 7.44 11.67
N ILE A 15 -0.11 8.65 12.16
CA ILE A 15 -0.80 9.68 11.34
C ILE A 15 0.11 10.35 10.31
N LEU A 16 1.43 10.17 10.44
CA LEU A 16 2.44 10.74 9.56
C LEU A 16 3.40 9.63 9.13
N GLY A 17 3.68 9.58 7.83
CA GLY A 17 4.59 8.62 7.23
C GLY A 17 5.51 9.24 6.20
N LEU A 18 6.59 8.53 5.92
CA LEU A 18 7.55 8.86 4.87
C LEU A 18 7.11 8.16 3.58
N GLY A 19 6.72 8.94 2.57
CA GLY A 19 6.54 8.43 1.21
C GLY A 19 7.90 8.26 0.52
N THR A 20 8.09 7.14 -0.17
CA THR A 20 9.38 6.80 -0.79
C THR A 20 9.41 6.93 -2.32
N TYR A 21 8.35 7.45 -2.94
CA TYR A 21 8.31 7.66 -4.39
C TYR A 21 9.50 8.52 -4.85
N LEU A 22 10.10 8.14 -5.99
CA LEU A 22 11.32 8.74 -6.59
C LEU A 22 12.63 8.62 -5.80
N THR A 23 12.60 8.08 -4.58
CA THR A 23 13.84 7.77 -3.84
C THR A 23 14.46 6.49 -4.41
N LYS A 24 15.74 6.51 -4.76
CA LYS A 24 16.42 5.33 -5.32
C LYS A 24 16.77 4.34 -4.21
N SER A 25 16.82 3.04 -4.54
CA SER A 25 17.21 1.98 -3.59
C SER A 25 18.54 2.28 -2.89
N GLN A 26 19.51 2.80 -3.63
CA GLN A 26 20.86 3.10 -3.13
C GLN A 26 20.91 4.27 -2.14
N GLN A 27 19.81 4.99 -1.94
CA GLN A 27 19.72 6.10 -0.99
C GLN A 27 19.00 5.70 0.30
N MET A 28 18.44 4.48 0.38
CA MET A 28 17.59 4.07 1.49
C MET A 28 18.35 3.91 2.81
N ASP A 29 19.63 3.55 2.74
CA ASP A 29 20.52 3.40 3.88
C ASP A 29 20.91 4.73 4.53
N GLU A 30 20.69 5.86 3.85
CA GLU A 30 20.78 7.20 4.41
C GLU A 30 19.41 7.74 4.84
N VAL A 31 18.40 7.57 3.97
CA VAL A 31 17.06 8.17 4.16
C VAL A 31 16.31 7.53 5.33
N LEU A 32 16.24 6.21 5.39
CA LEU A 32 15.42 5.53 6.42
C LEU A 32 15.97 5.72 7.84
N PRO A 33 17.28 5.59 8.11
CA PRO A 33 17.80 5.83 9.46
C PRO A 33 17.52 7.25 9.96
N GLU A 34 17.66 8.28 9.12
CA GLU A 34 17.40 9.65 9.53
C GLU A 34 15.90 9.91 9.76
N ALA A 35 15.02 9.35 8.91
CA ALA A 35 13.58 9.43 9.12
C ALA A 35 13.16 8.76 10.45
N ILE A 36 13.66 7.55 10.71
CA ILE A 36 13.38 6.80 11.95
C ILE A 36 13.89 7.56 13.17
N LYS A 37 15.12 8.09 13.11
CA LYS A 37 15.73 8.91 14.16
C LYS A 37 14.93 10.18 14.43
N THR A 38 14.36 10.79 13.39
CA THR A 38 13.45 11.96 13.49
C THR A 38 12.10 11.59 14.10
N GLY A 39 11.73 10.30 14.12
CA GLY A 39 10.54 9.78 14.77
C GLY A 39 9.47 9.24 13.81
N TYR A 40 9.77 9.15 12.50
CA TYR A 40 8.89 8.46 11.57
C TYR A 40 8.79 6.98 11.92
N LYS A 41 7.56 6.47 11.88
CA LYS A 41 7.26 5.04 12.09
C LYS A 41 6.53 4.42 10.93
N LEU A 42 5.83 5.21 10.12
CA LEU A 42 5.19 4.74 8.90
C LEU A 42 6.11 4.99 7.70
N ILE A 43 6.35 3.94 6.91
CA ILE A 43 7.04 4.00 5.62
C ILE A 43 6.05 3.57 4.54
N ASP A 44 5.70 4.49 3.64
CA ASP A 44 4.85 4.24 2.48
C ASP A 44 5.71 3.94 1.26
N THR A 45 5.60 2.72 0.74
CA THR A 45 6.26 2.28 -0.50
C THR A 45 5.24 1.68 -1.46
N ALA A 46 5.70 1.17 -2.59
CA ALA A 46 4.93 0.40 -3.55
C ALA A 46 5.90 -0.43 -4.39
N PHE A 47 5.44 -1.59 -4.88
CA PHE A 47 6.15 -2.35 -5.90
C PHE A 47 6.58 -1.45 -7.08
N ALA A 48 5.69 -0.55 -7.50
CA ALA A 48 5.88 0.31 -8.65
C ALA A 48 7.02 1.34 -8.51
N TYR A 49 7.52 1.59 -7.29
CA TYR A 49 8.58 2.56 -7.07
C TYR A 49 9.97 1.97 -7.36
N GLY A 50 10.08 0.64 -7.50
CA GLY A 50 11.33 -0.04 -7.82
C GLY A 50 12.40 0.06 -6.72
N ASN A 51 12.00 0.40 -5.48
CA ASN A 51 12.93 0.68 -4.39
C ASN A 51 12.74 -0.17 -3.12
N GLN A 52 11.84 -1.16 -3.16
CA GLN A 52 11.54 -2.01 -2.00
C GLN A 52 12.73 -2.83 -1.51
N GLU A 53 13.61 -3.29 -2.41
CA GLU A 53 14.80 -4.04 -2.02
C GLU A 53 15.77 -3.19 -1.17
N GLY A 54 15.98 -1.92 -1.55
CA GLY A 54 16.79 -0.99 -0.75
C GLY A 54 16.16 -0.71 0.63
N ILE A 55 14.83 -0.58 0.68
CA ILE A 55 14.07 -0.42 1.92
C ILE A 55 14.26 -1.65 2.82
N GLY A 56 14.04 -2.84 2.26
CA GLY A 56 14.14 -4.12 2.97
C GLY A 56 15.52 -4.39 3.53
N MET A 57 16.56 -4.20 2.71
CA MET A 57 17.97 -4.32 3.14
C MET A 57 18.29 -3.38 4.30
N THR A 58 17.85 -2.13 4.21
CA THR A 58 18.12 -1.13 5.25
C THR A 58 17.40 -1.46 6.55
N ILE A 59 16.12 -1.83 6.49
CA ILE A 59 15.35 -2.26 7.67
C ILE A 59 16.01 -3.48 8.32
N GLY A 60 16.40 -4.49 7.52
CA GLY A 60 17.10 -5.69 7.98
C GLY A 60 18.37 -5.35 8.76
N LYS A 61 19.24 -4.51 8.17
CA LYS A 61 20.47 -4.04 8.82
C LYS A 61 20.19 -3.33 10.15
N LEU A 62 19.20 -2.44 10.20
CA LEU A 62 18.85 -1.72 11.44
C LEU A 62 18.30 -2.66 12.53
N ILE A 63 17.61 -3.74 12.15
CA ILE A 63 17.16 -4.78 13.08
C ILE A 63 18.34 -5.59 13.59
N GLU A 64 19.25 -6.03 12.71
CA GLU A 64 20.46 -6.79 13.07
C GLU A 64 21.38 -6.00 14.00
N GLU A 65 21.53 -4.69 13.76
CA GLU A 65 22.27 -3.76 14.62
C GLU A 65 21.54 -3.43 15.94
N GLY A 66 20.33 -3.95 16.15
CA GLY A 66 19.52 -3.72 17.36
C GLY A 66 18.99 -2.29 17.50
N LYS A 67 19.03 -1.49 16.43
CA LYS A 67 18.57 -0.08 16.43
C LYS A 67 17.05 0.04 16.41
N ILE A 68 16.36 -0.93 15.80
CA ILE A 68 14.90 -1.01 15.74
C ILE A 68 14.41 -2.44 15.95
N LYS A 69 13.11 -2.58 16.19
CA LYS A 69 12.38 -3.85 16.08
C LYS A 69 11.41 -3.76 14.92
N ARG A 70 11.12 -4.86 14.23
CA ARG A 70 10.16 -4.88 13.12
C ARG A 70 8.80 -4.30 13.54
N ASP A 71 8.32 -4.66 14.74
CA ASP A 71 7.02 -4.21 15.26
C ASP A 71 6.97 -2.72 15.64
N ASN A 72 8.11 -2.02 15.63
CA ASN A 72 8.16 -0.57 15.86
C ASN A 72 7.85 0.25 14.59
N LEU A 73 7.85 -0.40 13.42
CA LEU A 73 7.56 0.21 12.13
C LEU A 73 6.20 -0.24 11.61
N PHE A 74 5.53 0.67 10.91
CA PHE A 74 4.35 0.43 10.10
C PHE A 74 4.77 0.50 8.64
N ILE A 75 4.81 -0.65 7.96
CA ILE A 75 5.19 -0.73 6.54
C ILE A 75 3.94 -0.86 5.69
N GLU A 76 3.79 0.08 4.76
CA GLU A 76 2.71 0.11 3.77
C GLU A 76 3.27 -0.16 2.36
N THR A 77 2.63 -1.04 1.60
CA THR A 77 2.95 -1.26 0.18
C THR A 77 1.69 -1.48 -0.67
N LYS A 78 1.86 -1.60 -1.99
CA LYS A 78 0.76 -1.53 -2.96
C LYS A 78 0.92 -2.57 -4.09
N ILE A 79 -0.17 -3.28 -4.37
CA ILE A 79 -0.29 -4.19 -5.54
C ILE A 79 -0.51 -3.35 -6.79
N TRP A 80 0.34 -3.54 -7.80
CA TRP A 80 0.26 -2.81 -9.06
C TRP A 80 -0.80 -3.36 -10.02
N ASN A 81 -1.19 -2.52 -10.98
CA ASN A 81 -2.34 -2.72 -11.87
C ASN A 81 -2.18 -3.93 -12.82
N THR A 82 -0.95 -4.40 -13.06
CA THR A 82 -0.65 -5.59 -13.88
C THR A 82 -1.01 -6.90 -13.17
N MET A 83 -1.40 -6.85 -11.89
CA MET A 83 -1.60 -8.00 -11.02
C MET A 83 -3.06 -8.18 -10.58
N HIS A 84 -4.01 -7.83 -11.46
CA HIS A 84 -5.43 -7.68 -11.11
C HIS A 84 -6.32 -8.94 -11.22
N THR A 85 -5.75 -10.11 -11.52
CA THR A 85 -6.42 -11.40 -11.30
C THR A 85 -6.14 -11.91 -9.90
N TYR A 86 -6.98 -12.82 -9.40
CA TYR A 86 -6.77 -13.42 -8.07
C TYR A 86 -5.39 -14.09 -7.93
N GLU A 87 -4.97 -14.91 -8.89
CA GLU A 87 -3.68 -15.61 -8.82
C GLU A 87 -2.48 -14.66 -8.89
N ARG A 88 -2.54 -13.66 -9.80
CA ARG A 88 -1.48 -12.65 -9.89
C ARG A 88 -1.41 -11.78 -8.64
N ALA A 89 -2.54 -11.46 -8.03
CA ALA A 89 -2.53 -10.73 -6.77
C ALA A 89 -1.80 -11.51 -5.66
N LYS A 90 -1.98 -12.84 -5.59
CA LYS A 90 -1.23 -13.69 -4.65
C LYS A 90 0.26 -13.70 -4.94
N GLU A 91 0.65 -13.78 -6.21
CA GLU A 91 2.05 -13.64 -6.64
C GLU A 91 2.62 -12.29 -6.21
N ALA A 92 1.89 -11.20 -6.44
CA ALA A 92 2.30 -9.85 -6.08
C ALA A 92 2.47 -9.67 -4.57
N ILE A 93 1.60 -10.26 -3.75
CA ILE A 93 1.71 -10.22 -2.29
C ILE A 93 3.03 -10.88 -1.84
N ASN A 94 3.32 -12.07 -2.36
CA ASN A 94 4.56 -12.78 -2.02
C ASN A 94 5.80 -12.02 -2.52
N GLU A 95 5.73 -11.45 -3.73
CA GLU A 95 6.84 -10.70 -4.31
C GLU A 95 7.12 -9.41 -3.53
N ASN A 96 6.10 -8.69 -3.06
CA ASN A 96 6.28 -7.52 -2.20
C ASN A 96 6.99 -7.90 -0.90
N LEU A 97 6.58 -8.99 -0.24
CA LEU A 97 7.24 -9.48 0.97
C LEU A 97 8.69 -9.93 0.69
N ARG A 98 8.93 -10.59 -0.45
CA ARG A 98 10.27 -11.01 -0.89
C ARG A 98 11.19 -9.80 -1.07
N GLN A 99 10.77 -8.78 -1.83
CA GLN A 99 11.59 -7.58 -2.07
C GLN A 99 11.88 -6.83 -0.78
N LEU A 100 10.87 -6.69 0.09
CA LEU A 100 11.06 -6.06 1.40
C LEU A 100 11.86 -6.93 2.37
N ASN A 101 12.02 -8.22 2.08
CA ASN A 101 12.58 -9.22 3.00
C ASN A 101 11.92 -9.17 4.39
N LEU A 102 10.58 -9.05 4.41
CA LEU A 102 9.79 -8.94 5.63
C LEU A 102 8.82 -10.13 5.74
N PRO A 103 8.57 -10.65 6.95
CA PRO A 103 7.60 -11.73 7.14
C PRO A 103 6.16 -11.26 6.93
N TYR A 104 5.90 -9.96 7.11
CA TYR A 104 4.59 -9.34 6.92
C TYR A 104 4.73 -7.83 6.64
N VAL A 105 3.69 -7.22 6.09
CA VAL A 105 3.48 -5.76 6.04
C VAL A 105 2.28 -5.34 6.88
N ASP A 106 2.28 -4.10 7.37
CA ASP A 106 1.24 -3.60 8.26
C ASP A 106 0.00 -3.16 7.47
N LEU A 107 0.21 -2.66 6.24
CA LEU A 107 -0.86 -2.31 5.32
C LEU A 107 -0.49 -2.69 3.88
N MET A 108 -1.41 -3.33 3.17
CA MET A 108 -1.28 -3.52 1.72
C MET A 108 -2.48 -2.95 0.99
N LEU A 109 -2.22 -2.13 -0.03
CA LEU A 109 -3.26 -1.46 -0.82
C LEU A 109 -3.37 -2.03 -2.23
N ILE A 110 -4.56 -1.98 -2.81
CA ILE A 110 -4.72 -1.95 -4.28
C ILE A 110 -4.31 -0.56 -4.77
N HIS A 111 -3.30 -0.45 -5.65
CA HIS A 111 -2.74 0.86 -6.02
C HIS A 111 -3.70 1.72 -6.85
N TYR A 112 -4.40 1.13 -7.82
CA TYR A 112 -5.49 1.78 -8.56
C TYR A 112 -6.63 0.81 -8.82
N PRO A 113 -7.88 1.28 -9.02
CA PRO A 113 -9.03 0.43 -9.31
C PRO A 113 -9.13 -0.01 -10.79
N MET A 114 -8.00 -0.15 -11.49
CA MET A 114 -7.96 -0.43 -12.94
C MET A 114 -6.97 -1.54 -13.27
N ALA A 115 -7.40 -2.56 -14.00
CA ALA A 115 -6.53 -3.61 -14.50
C ALA A 115 -5.84 -3.14 -15.79
N VAL A 116 -4.54 -3.37 -15.88
CA VAL A 116 -3.76 -3.16 -17.13
C VAL A 116 -3.16 -4.48 -17.56
N LYS A 117 -2.86 -4.61 -18.87
CA LYS A 117 -2.35 -5.86 -19.45
C LYS A 117 -1.18 -6.43 -18.64
N PRO A 118 -1.25 -7.68 -18.18
CA PRO A 118 -0.13 -8.28 -17.45
C PRO A 118 1.15 -8.36 -18.29
N GLY A 119 2.30 -8.23 -17.62
CA GLY A 119 3.62 -8.32 -18.23
C GLY A 119 4.67 -7.54 -17.44
N ASP A 120 5.89 -7.50 -17.96
CA ASP A 120 7.03 -6.83 -17.31
C ASP A 120 6.95 -5.31 -17.39
N ALA A 121 6.22 -4.79 -18.39
CA ALA A 121 6.01 -3.36 -18.55
C ALA A 121 5.02 -2.84 -17.50
N MET A 122 5.46 -1.90 -16.67
CA MET A 122 4.62 -1.22 -15.68
C MET A 122 3.43 -0.49 -16.30
N PHE A 123 3.61 0.03 -17.51
CA PHE A 123 2.59 0.70 -18.32
C PHE A 123 2.61 0.07 -19.73
N PRO A 124 1.83 -1.00 -19.96
CA PRO A 124 1.75 -1.61 -21.28
C PRO A 124 1.01 -0.67 -22.22
N LEU A 125 1.66 -0.21 -23.29
CA LEU A 125 1.08 0.71 -24.27
C LEU A 125 0.84 0.00 -25.61
N ASP A 126 -0.24 0.35 -26.30
CA ASP A 126 -0.47 0.00 -27.70
C ASP A 126 0.35 0.86 -28.66
N ASP A 127 0.23 0.59 -29.96
CA ASP A 127 0.95 1.32 -31.03
C ASP A 127 0.59 2.82 -31.09
N TYR A 128 -0.47 3.26 -30.40
CA TYR A 128 -0.93 4.64 -30.31
C TYR A 128 -0.56 5.30 -28.97
N GLY A 129 0.21 4.61 -28.10
CA GLY A 129 0.60 5.11 -26.80
C GLY A 129 -0.51 5.06 -25.74
N LYS A 130 -1.58 4.29 -25.96
CA LYS A 130 -2.66 4.11 -24.97
C LYS A 130 -2.39 2.90 -24.10
N VAL A 131 -2.75 3.00 -22.81
CA VAL A 131 -2.65 1.88 -21.88
C VAL A 131 -3.55 0.73 -22.34
N ILE A 132 -2.97 -0.47 -22.42
CA ILE A 132 -3.70 -1.69 -22.78
C ILE A 132 -4.43 -2.21 -21.53
N GLU A 133 -5.74 -2.41 -21.66
CA GLU A 133 -6.58 -2.97 -20.60
C GLU A 133 -6.18 -4.41 -20.26
N GLY A 134 -6.26 -4.75 -18.97
CA GLY A 134 -5.96 -6.08 -18.47
C GLY A 134 -7.19 -6.95 -18.29
N ASP A 135 -6.96 -8.25 -18.18
CA ASP A 135 -7.95 -9.24 -17.75
C ASP A 135 -7.95 -9.31 -16.22
N GLY A 136 -8.93 -8.69 -15.56
CA GLY A 136 -9.07 -8.77 -14.11
C GLY A 136 -9.86 -7.63 -13.52
N HIS A 137 -10.14 -7.73 -12.22
CA HIS A 137 -10.90 -6.72 -11.51
C HIS A 137 -10.41 -6.57 -10.07
N PHE A 138 -10.47 -5.35 -9.52
CA PHE A 138 -9.99 -5.08 -8.16
C PHE A 138 -10.68 -5.92 -7.06
N THR A 139 -11.86 -6.49 -7.34
CA THR A 139 -12.55 -7.42 -6.42
C THR A 139 -11.85 -8.77 -6.32
N GLU A 140 -11.14 -9.20 -7.36
CA GLU A 140 -10.33 -10.42 -7.32
C GLU A 140 -9.07 -10.19 -6.49
N VAL A 141 -8.42 -9.04 -6.68
CA VAL A 141 -7.31 -8.60 -5.83
C VAL A 141 -7.75 -8.52 -4.37
N TRP A 142 -8.95 -7.97 -4.11
CA TRP A 142 -9.49 -7.89 -2.75
C TRP A 142 -9.61 -9.26 -2.09
N ARG A 143 -10.12 -10.27 -2.81
CA ARG A 143 -10.19 -11.64 -2.29
C ARG A 143 -8.81 -12.19 -1.93
N ALA A 144 -7.79 -11.95 -2.76
CA ALA A 144 -6.42 -12.38 -2.46
C ALA A 144 -5.84 -11.66 -1.23
N LEU A 145 -6.16 -10.37 -1.06
CA LEU A 145 -5.79 -9.59 0.12
C LEU A 145 -6.48 -10.10 1.39
N GLU A 146 -7.76 -10.49 1.32
CA GLU A 146 -8.47 -11.12 2.44
C GLU A 146 -7.82 -12.43 2.88
N ASP A 147 -7.43 -13.28 1.92
CA ASP A 147 -6.70 -14.52 2.20
C ASP A 147 -5.33 -14.22 2.82
N ALA A 148 -4.60 -13.20 2.34
CA ALA A 148 -3.32 -12.81 2.90
C ALA A 148 -3.40 -12.28 4.34
N VAL A 149 -4.53 -11.68 4.74
CA VAL A 149 -4.79 -11.36 6.15
C VAL A 149 -4.97 -12.63 6.97
N ALA A 150 -5.76 -13.59 6.47
CA ALA A 150 -5.96 -14.88 7.15
C ALA A 150 -4.64 -15.68 7.28
N GLU A 151 -3.74 -15.56 6.30
CA GLU A 151 -2.40 -16.16 6.30
C GLU A 151 -1.38 -15.39 7.17
N GLY A 152 -1.73 -14.22 7.72
CA GLY A 152 -0.84 -13.41 8.56
C GLY A 152 0.25 -12.65 7.78
N LYS A 153 0.18 -12.61 6.45
CA LYS A 153 1.11 -11.89 5.56
C LYS A 153 0.90 -10.38 5.59
N VAL A 154 -0.33 -9.94 5.87
CA VAL A 154 -0.73 -8.54 5.91
C VAL A 154 -1.62 -8.31 7.12
N LYS A 155 -1.34 -7.27 7.92
CA LYS A 155 -2.18 -6.96 9.09
C LYS A 155 -3.48 -6.23 8.73
N SER A 156 -3.39 -5.23 7.85
CA SER A 156 -4.54 -4.46 7.37
C SER A 156 -4.52 -4.34 5.85
N ILE A 157 -5.70 -4.29 5.23
CA ILE A 157 -5.82 -4.15 3.78
C ILE A 157 -6.62 -2.91 3.43
N GLY A 158 -6.30 -2.30 2.30
CA GLY A 158 -6.93 -1.06 1.88
C GLY A 158 -6.84 -0.83 0.37
N ILE A 159 -7.20 0.37 -0.03
CA ILE A 159 -7.32 0.78 -1.42
C ILE A 159 -6.63 2.12 -1.64
N SER A 160 -6.26 2.43 -2.87
CA SER A 160 -5.70 3.71 -3.26
C SER A 160 -6.32 4.16 -4.57
N ASN A 161 -6.65 5.45 -4.68
CA ASN A 161 -7.27 6.05 -5.86
C ASN A 161 -8.70 5.57 -6.16
N PHE A 162 -9.45 5.12 -5.14
CA PHE A 162 -10.83 4.67 -5.32
C PHE A 162 -11.82 5.82 -5.09
N ASN A 163 -12.81 5.92 -5.97
CA ASN A 163 -13.97 6.80 -5.80
C ASN A 163 -15.10 6.09 -5.03
N HIS A 164 -16.12 6.85 -4.60
CA HIS A 164 -17.23 6.31 -3.80
C HIS A 164 -17.94 5.10 -4.44
N LYS A 165 -18.20 5.11 -5.76
CA LYS A 165 -18.88 3.99 -6.43
C LYS A 165 -18.06 2.71 -6.41
N GLN A 166 -16.74 2.82 -6.59
CA GLN A 166 -15.83 1.69 -6.51
C GLN A 166 -15.75 1.15 -5.07
N ILE A 167 -15.73 2.04 -4.08
CA ILE A 167 -15.78 1.65 -2.67
C ILE A 167 -17.10 0.94 -2.35
N GLU A 168 -18.25 1.44 -2.80
CA GLU A 168 -19.54 0.77 -2.60
C GLU A 168 -19.57 -0.63 -3.22
N ARG A 169 -19.07 -0.76 -4.45
CA ARG A 169 -18.96 -2.05 -5.13
C ARG A 169 -18.06 -3.03 -4.35
N LEU A 170 -16.96 -2.54 -3.78
CA LEU A 170 -16.07 -3.34 -2.95
C LEU A 170 -16.75 -3.76 -1.65
N LEU A 171 -17.38 -2.82 -0.94
CA LEU A 171 -18.07 -3.07 0.33
C LEU A 171 -19.22 -4.08 0.18
N ALA A 172 -19.85 -4.16 -1.00
CA ALA A 172 -20.90 -5.13 -1.26
C ALA A 172 -20.42 -6.59 -1.27
N ILE A 173 -19.11 -6.83 -1.47
CA ILE A 173 -18.52 -8.18 -1.57
C ILE A 173 -17.49 -8.48 -0.48
N ALA A 174 -16.97 -7.45 0.19
CA ALA A 174 -15.88 -7.57 1.14
C ALA A 174 -16.31 -8.25 2.44
N LYS A 175 -15.56 -9.28 2.85
CA LYS A 175 -15.61 -9.88 4.19
C LYS A 175 -14.82 -9.04 5.18
N ILE A 176 -13.67 -8.51 4.75
CA ILE A 176 -12.85 -7.57 5.51
C ILE A 176 -13.02 -6.20 4.87
N LYS A 177 -13.47 -5.23 5.66
CA LYS A 177 -13.65 -3.86 5.19
C LYS A 177 -12.29 -3.20 4.88
N PRO A 178 -12.15 -2.41 3.80
CA PRO A 178 -10.95 -1.62 3.60
C PRO A 178 -10.69 -0.70 4.79
N ALA A 179 -9.48 -0.76 5.33
CA ALA A 179 -9.07 0.06 6.47
C ALA A 179 -8.73 1.50 6.06
N VAL A 180 -8.14 1.66 4.87
CA VAL A 180 -7.62 2.91 4.34
C VAL A 180 -8.03 3.09 2.88
N ASN A 181 -8.36 4.31 2.48
CA ASN A 181 -8.32 4.77 1.09
C ASN A 181 -7.25 5.88 0.96
N GLN A 182 -6.16 5.58 0.28
CA GLN A 182 -5.07 6.54 0.04
C GLN A 182 -5.37 7.35 -1.24
N ILE A 183 -5.41 8.68 -1.16
CA ILE A 183 -5.84 9.55 -2.27
C ILE A 183 -5.07 10.87 -2.30
N GLU A 184 -5.03 11.52 -3.47
CA GLU A 184 -4.52 12.89 -3.60
C GLU A 184 -5.35 13.82 -2.73
N MET A 185 -4.71 14.49 -1.78
CA MET A 185 -5.38 15.41 -0.89
C MET A 185 -4.42 16.44 -0.27
N HIS A 186 -4.74 17.70 -0.50
CA HIS A 186 -3.98 18.86 -0.01
C HIS A 186 -4.93 20.08 0.04
N PRO A 187 -4.51 21.27 0.51
CA PRO A 187 -5.40 22.42 0.64
C PRO A 187 -6.18 22.82 -0.62
N TYR A 188 -5.63 22.53 -1.82
CA TYR A 188 -6.29 22.78 -3.11
C TYR A 188 -7.19 21.64 -3.61
N LEU A 189 -7.06 20.42 -3.07
CA LEU A 189 -7.92 19.28 -3.38
C LEU A 189 -8.31 18.58 -2.08
N GLN A 190 -9.25 19.16 -1.34
CA GLN A 190 -9.56 18.73 0.03
C GLN A 190 -10.39 17.44 0.12
N GLN A 191 -10.84 16.91 -1.03
CA GLN A 191 -11.61 15.68 -1.13
C GLN A 191 -12.87 15.63 -0.22
N GLN A 192 -13.51 16.77 0.06
CA GLN A 192 -14.52 16.88 1.14
C GLN A 192 -15.59 15.78 1.10
N LYS A 193 -16.25 15.60 -0.04
CA LYS A 193 -17.30 14.58 -0.19
C LYS A 193 -16.78 13.15 0.00
N LEU A 194 -15.59 12.85 -0.53
CA LEU A 194 -15.00 11.52 -0.41
C LEU A 194 -14.50 11.25 1.02
N ARG A 195 -13.97 12.27 1.70
CA ARG A 195 -13.60 12.20 3.12
C ARG A 195 -14.81 11.93 4.00
N GLU A 196 -15.90 12.65 3.81
CA GLU A 196 -17.15 12.47 4.55
C GLU A 196 -17.70 11.05 4.32
N PHE A 197 -17.76 10.62 3.06
CA PHE A 197 -18.16 9.26 2.70
C PHE A 197 -17.29 8.18 3.37
N CYS A 198 -15.96 8.29 3.29
CA CYS A 198 -15.06 7.33 3.93
C CYS A 198 -15.22 7.33 5.45
N LYS A 199 -15.39 8.50 6.08
CA LYS A 199 -15.64 8.63 7.52
C LYS A 199 -16.93 7.91 7.94
N GLU A 200 -18.03 8.08 7.21
CA GLU A 200 -19.29 7.36 7.47
C GLU A 200 -19.13 5.84 7.37
N LYS A 201 -18.25 5.39 6.46
CA LYS A 201 -17.89 3.98 6.34
C LYS A 201 -16.74 3.58 7.28
N ASN A 202 -16.28 4.41 8.21
CA ASN A 202 -15.14 4.07 9.09
C ASN A 202 -13.90 3.60 8.28
N ILE A 203 -13.61 4.26 7.17
CA ILE A 203 -12.42 4.05 6.34
C ILE A 203 -11.53 5.27 6.55
N ALA A 204 -10.29 5.06 6.97
CA ALA A 204 -9.34 6.15 7.13
C ALA A 204 -8.89 6.68 5.75
N ILE A 205 -8.53 7.97 5.70
CA ILE A 205 -7.91 8.57 4.53
C ILE A 205 -6.43 8.78 4.81
N THR A 206 -5.59 8.31 3.90
CA THR A 206 -4.17 8.71 3.82
C THR A 206 -4.03 9.69 2.66
N ALA A 207 -3.43 10.84 2.92
CA ALA A 207 -3.20 11.87 1.89
C ALA A 207 -1.86 11.62 1.19
N TYR A 208 -1.84 11.69 -0.14
CA TYR A 208 -0.62 11.93 -0.93
C TYR A 208 -0.78 13.21 -1.76
N GLY A 209 0.31 13.67 -2.39
CA GLY A 209 0.29 14.78 -3.36
C GLY A 209 1.01 16.00 -2.84
#